data_AF-M3ISZ8-F1
#
_entry.id   AF-M3ISZ8-F1
#
_cell.length_a   1.000
_cell.length_b   1.000
_cell.length_c   1.000
_cell.angle_alpha   90.00
_cell.angle_beta   90.00
_cell.angle_gamma   90.00
#
_symmetry.space_group_name_H-M   'P 1'
#
loop_
_entity.id
_entity.type
_entity.pdbx_description
1 polymer ?
#
loop_
_entity_poly.entity_id
_entity_poly.type
_entity_poly.pdbx_seq_one_letter_code
_entity_poly.pdbx_strand_id
1 'polypeptide(L)'
;MGKKDIVLIGAGGHSKACIDTIEYENKFRIIGLIGVREDIGKSLLGYEIIGEDSDLVKIRRHVENAFIVIGQIKNSEIRKEIYNKLKSLGFNLPTILSPLAYLSKYAKVGEGTILMHYSIVNSGASIGVNSIINTKVLIEHDCSIGNHCHVATASILNGGVRLGDESFIGSGTIIREGVHIGKKCLVGMGSKILKNISDHEKIISK
;
A
#
# COMPACT_ATOMS: atom_id res chain seq x y z
N MET A 1 -9.99 17.05 -18.13
CA MET A 1 -8.83 17.44 -17.30
C MET A 1 -7.67 16.51 -17.60
N GLY A 2 -6.46 17.04 -17.80
CA GLY A 2 -5.28 16.22 -18.11
C GLY A 2 -4.86 15.32 -16.94
N LYS A 3 -4.09 14.27 -17.24
CA LYS A 3 -3.47 13.41 -16.23
C LYS A 3 -2.52 14.22 -15.36
N LYS A 4 -2.47 13.93 -14.06
CA LYS A 4 -1.51 14.55 -13.12
C LYS A 4 -0.18 13.80 -13.16
N ASP A 5 0.93 14.51 -13.13
CA ASP A 5 2.25 13.89 -13.08
C ASP A 5 2.50 13.24 -11.72
N ILE A 6 3.09 12.05 -11.74
CA ILE A 6 3.47 11.29 -10.55
C ILE A 6 4.85 10.66 -10.72
N VAL A 7 5.67 10.74 -9.68
CA VAL A 7 6.93 9.98 -9.59
C VAL A 7 6.72 8.76 -8.68
N LEU A 8 7.26 7.61 -9.04
CA LEU A 8 7.11 6.39 -8.24
C LEU A 8 8.40 6.07 -7.47
N ILE A 9 8.29 5.79 -6.18
CA ILE A 9 9.44 5.46 -5.33
C ILE A 9 9.53 3.95 -5.17
N GLY A 10 10.56 3.37 -5.77
CA GLY A 10 10.81 1.93 -5.87
C GLY A 10 10.80 1.42 -7.32
N ALA A 11 11.73 0.53 -7.65
CA ALA A 11 11.83 -0.13 -8.96
C ALA A 11 11.92 -1.66 -8.85
N GLY A 12 11.36 -2.24 -7.79
CA GLY A 12 11.42 -3.68 -7.50
C GLY A 12 10.31 -4.53 -8.13
N GLY A 13 10.07 -5.73 -7.59
CA GLY A 13 9.01 -6.61 -8.08
C GLY A 13 7.60 -6.07 -7.86
N HIS A 14 7.34 -5.46 -6.70
CA HIS A 14 6.01 -4.94 -6.35
C HIS A 14 5.59 -3.77 -7.26
N SER A 15 6.55 -2.95 -7.71
CA SER A 15 6.25 -1.78 -8.54
C SER A 15 5.63 -2.14 -9.88
N LYS A 16 5.91 -3.33 -10.43
CA LYS A 16 5.23 -3.81 -11.65
C LYS A 16 3.71 -3.83 -11.49
N ALA A 17 3.22 -4.36 -10.36
CA ALA A 17 1.79 -4.44 -10.09
C ALA A 17 1.19 -3.05 -9.79
N CYS A 18 1.94 -2.19 -9.11
CA CYS A 18 1.50 -0.81 -8.86
C CYS A 18 1.41 0.00 -10.16
N ILE A 19 2.40 -0.12 -11.06
CA ILE A 19 2.40 0.54 -12.38
C ILE A 19 1.15 0.13 -13.16
N ASP A 20 0.90 -1.17 -13.28
CA ASP A 20 -0.29 -1.72 -13.96
C ASP A 20 -1.60 -1.13 -13.36
N THR A 21 -1.69 -1.03 -12.04
CA THR A 21 -2.85 -0.43 -11.37
C THR A 21 -2.99 1.08 -11.63
N ILE A 22 -1.89 1.84 -11.60
CA ILE A 22 -1.87 3.29 -11.81
C ILE A 22 -2.21 3.63 -13.27
N GLU A 23 -1.69 2.84 -14.21
CA GLU A 23 -2.01 2.96 -15.63
C GLU A 23 -3.50 2.69 -15.88
N TYR A 24 -4.04 1.62 -15.29
CA TYR A 24 -5.45 1.27 -15.43
C TYR A 24 -6.38 2.31 -14.78
N GLU A 25 -6.01 2.89 -13.64
CA GLU A 25 -6.73 4.03 -13.05
C GLU A 25 -6.78 5.24 -13.98
N ASN A 26 -5.78 5.39 -14.86
CA ASN A 26 -5.76 6.36 -15.95
C ASN A 26 -5.86 7.84 -15.52
N LYS A 27 -5.57 8.14 -14.25
CA LYS A 27 -5.56 9.52 -13.69
C LYS A 27 -4.19 10.17 -13.67
N PHE A 28 -3.12 9.36 -13.71
CA PHE A 28 -1.76 9.83 -13.54
C PHE A 28 -0.89 9.53 -14.76
N ARG A 29 0.10 10.40 -15.00
CA ARG A 29 1.19 10.17 -15.94
C ARG A 29 2.44 9.91 -15.12
N ILE A 30 2.95 8.68 -15.19
CA ILE A 30 4.19 8.30 -14.49
C ILE A 30 5.36 8.96 -15.23
N ILE A 31 6.09 9.83 -14.53
CA ILE A 31 7.23 10.57 -15.11
C ILE A 31 8.56 9.82 -15.00
N GLY A 32 8.60 8.78 -14.16
CA GLY A 32 9.80 7.98 -13.90
C GLY A 32 9.75 7.32 -12.52
N LEU A 33 10.76 6.49 -12.27
CA LEU A 33 10.94 5.75 -11.04
C LEU A 33 12.14 6.27 -10.26
N ILE A 34 12.09 6.13 -8.94
CA ILE A 34 13.22 6.35 -8.04
C ILE A 34 13.69 5.01 -7.53
N GLY A 35 14.96 4.72 -7.75
CA GLY A 35 15.59 3.44 -7.43
C GLY A 35 16.84 3.62 -6.59
N VAL A 36 17.72 2.62 -6.67
CA VAL A 36 19.09 2.71 -6.15
C VAL A 36 20.01 3.25 -7.24
N ARG A 37 21.16 3.80 -6.84
CA ARG A 37 22.11 4.48 -7.73
C ARG A 37 22.53 3.64 -8.94
N GLU A 38 22.73 2.35 -8.73
CA GLU A 38 23.20 1.39 -9.73
C GLU A 38 22.14 1.06 -10.79
N ASP A 39 20.88 1.43 -10.53
CA ASP A 39 19.76 1.19 -11.42
C ASP A 39 19.36 2.43 -12.23
N ILE A 40 19.94 3.60 -11.96
CA ILE A 40 19.64 4.84 -12.70
C ILE A 40 19.92 4.63 -14.20
N GLY A 41 18.97 5.04 -15.04
CA GLY A 41 18.98 4.84 -16.50
C GLY A 41 18.47 3.49 -16.98
N LYS A 42 18.26 2.50 -16.08
CA LYS A 42 17.51 1.28 -16.44
C LYS A 42 16.02 1.58 -16.52
N SER A 43 15.27 0.69 -17.16
CA SER A 43 13.82 0.81 -17.28
C SER A 43 13.09 -0.38 -16.68
N LEU A 44 11.87 -0.12 -16.20
CA LEU A 44 10.92 -1.12 -15.72
C LEU A 44 9.56 -0.84 -16.35
N LEU A 45 9.05 -1.80 -17.12
CA LEU A 45 7.79 -1.65 -17.87
C LEU A 45 7.73 -0.38 -18.73
N GLY A 46 8.86 0.03 -19.31
CA GLY A 46 8.96 1.22 -20.15
C GLY A 46 9.18 2.54 -19.41
N TYR A 47 9.21 2.54 -18.07
CA TYR A 47 9.52 3.71 -17.26
C TYR A 47 10.98 3.70 -16.81
N GLU A 48 11.70 4.79 -17.06
CA GLU A 48 13.09 4.97 -16.65
C GLU A 48 13.21 5.21 -15.14
N ILE A 49 14.29 4.69 -14.57
CA ILE A 49 14.74 5.02 -13.22
C ILE A 49 15.55 6.32 -13.32
N ILE A 50 14.89 7.44 -13.01
CA ILE A 50 15.37 8.81 -13.28
C ILE A 50 16.22 9.39 -12.15
N GLY A 51 16.38 8.67 -11.04
CA GLY A 51 17.17 9.12 -9.91
C GLY A 51 17.09 8.18 -8.70
N GLU A 52 17.70 8.64 -7.62
CA GLU A 52 17.69 7.99 -6.32
C GLU A 52 17.03 8.89 -5.26
N ASP A 53 16.96 8.39 -4.03
CA ASP A 53 16.35 9.05 -2.88
C ASP A 53 16.88 10.47 -2.60
N SER A 54 18.13 10.77 -2.99
CA SER A 54 18.77 12.08 -2.80
C SER A 54 18.24 13.15 -3.78
N ASP A 55 17.67 12.74 -4.93
CA ASP A 55 17.18 13.64 -5.97
C ASP A 55 15.73 14.11 -5.75
N LEU A 56 15.03 13.56 -4.74
CA LEU A 56 13.63 13.88 -4.44
C LEU A 56 13.37 15.38 -4.24
N VAL A 57 14.33 16.12 -3.67
CA VAL A 57 14.25 17.57 -3.50
C VAL A 57 14.17 18.30 -4.85
N LYS A 58 14.97 17.85 -5.83
CA LYS A 58 14.98 18.45 -7.18
C LYS A 58 13.70 18.06 -7.92
N ILE A 59 13.30 16.79 -7.84
CA ILE A 59 12.10 16.26 -8.50
C ILE A 59 10.84 16.98 -8.02
N ARG A 60 10.74 17.25 -6.71
CA ARG A 60 9.59 17.97 -6.14
C ARG A 60 9.35 19.33 -6.78
N ARG A 61 10.39 19.99 -7.31
CA ARG A 61 10.26 21.29 -7.99
C ARG A 61 9.49 21.21 -9.30
N HIS A 62 9.38 20.02 -9.88
CA HIS A 62 8.75 19.79 -11.17
C HIS A 62 7.49 18.91 -11.07
N VAL A 63 7.38 18.08 -10.03
CA VAL A 63 6.25 17.16 -9.83
C VAL A 63 5.72 17.26 -8.42
N GLU A 64 4.39 17.38 -8.31
CA GLU A 64 3.71 17.51 -7.03
C GLU A 64 3.37 16.17 -6.38
N ASN A 65 3.12 15.13 -7.18
CA ASN A 65 2.64 13.84 -6.67
C ASN A 65 3.78 12.81 -6.65
N ALA A 66 3.84 12.04 -5.57
CA ALA A 66 4.69 10.86 -5.48
C ALA A 66 3.87 9.66 -5.00
N PHE A 67 4.29 8.45 -5.35
CA PHE A 67 3.67 7.25 -4.81
C PHE A 67 4.71 6.19 -4.49
N ILE A 68 4.58 5.53 -3.34
CA ILE A 68 5.53 4.51 -2.91
C ILE A 68 5.08 3.17 -3.47
N VAL A 69 5.92 2.57 -4.29
CA VAL A 69 5.66 1.28 -4.96
C VAL A 69 6.57 0.17 -4.40
N ILE A 70 7.09 0.39 -3.20
CA ILE A 70 7.84 -0.59 -2.41
C ILE A 70 6.84 -1.40 -1.59
N GLY A 71 6.91 -2.73 -1.72
CA GLY A 71 6.11 -3.66 -0.93
C GLY A 71 6.58 -3.75 0.54
N GLN A 72 6.34 -4.87 1.20
CA GLN A 72 6.91 -5.17 2.52
C GLN A 72 8.26 -5.87 2.35
N ILE A 73 9.36 -5.23 2.75
CA ILE A 73 10.71 -5.83 2.76
C ILE A 73 11.08 -6.13 4.21
N LYS A 74 10.90 -7.37 4.67
CA LYS A 74 10.99 -7.81 6.08
C LYS A 74 9.96 -7.16 7.01
N ASN A 75 9.82 -5.84 6.98
CA ASN A 75 8.86 -5.02 7.74
C ASN A 75 8.41 -3.80 6.90
N SER A 76 7.68 -2.87 7.52
CA SER A 76 7.15 -1.64 6.90
C SER A 76 8.05 -0.41 7.07
N GLU A 77 9.21 -0.53 7.74
CA GLU A 77 10.02 0.62 8.18
C GLU A 77 10.49 1.47 6.99
N ILE A 78 11.05 0.84 5.95
CA ILE A 78 11.51 1.52 4.74
C ILE A 78 10.36 2.32 4.08
N ARG A 79 9.19 1.69 3.94
CA ARG A 79 8.01 2.35 3.34
C ARG A 79 7.52 3.52 4.19
N LYS A 80 7.60 3.41 5.53
CA LYS A 80 7.22 4.47 6.47
C LYS A 80 8.21 5.63 6.45
N GLU A 81 9.52 5.35 6.42
CA GLU A 81 10.56 6.37 6.34
C GLU A 81 10.46 7.19 5.05
N ILE A 82 10.30 6.52 3.91
CA ILE A 82 10.10 7.17 2.61
C ILE A 82 8.83 8.02 2.63
N TYR A 83 7.74 7.51 3.19
CA TYR A 83 6.50 8.30 3.33
C TYR A 83 6.72 9.59 4.11
N ASN A 84 7.34 9.50 5.27
CA ASN A 84 7.63 10.69 6.09
C ASN A 84 8.53 11.67 5.36
N LYS A 85 9.53 11.18 4.62
CA LYS A 85 10.41 12.00 3.78
C LYS A 85 9.65 12.69 2.64
N LEU A 86 8.76 11.99 1.93
CA LEU A 86 7.95 12.60 0.88
C LEU A 86 7.01 13.67 1.45
N LYS A 87 6.39 13.41 2.61
CA LYS A 87 5.54 14.38 3.30
C LYS A 87 6.32 15.61 3.76
N SER A 88 7.53 15.45 4.31
CA SER A 88 8.37 16.58 4.73
C SER A 88 8.87 17.42 3.56
N LEU A 89 9.02 16.81 2.37
CA LEU A 89 9.29 17.50 1.11
C LEU A 89 8.03 18.13 0.48
N GLY A 90 6.85 17.95 1.08
CA GLY A 90 5.60 18.54 0.60
C GLY A 90 5.05 17.88 -0.66
N PHE A 91 5.38 16.61 -0.93
CA PHE A 91 4.70 15.84 -1.97
C PHE A 91 3.24 15.54 -1.56
N ASN A 92 2.38 15.52 -2.56
CA ASN A 92 1.05 14.93 -2.46
C ASN A 92 1.17 13.41 -2.67
N LEU A 93 0.58 12.62 -1.79
CA LEU A 93 0.59 11.16 -1.89
C LEU A 93 -0.83 10.68 -2.21
N PRO A 94 -1.24 10.62 -3.49
CA PRO A 94 -2.61 10.25 -3.81
C PRO A 94 -2.92 8.84 -3.32
N THR A 95 -4.20 8.59 -3.02
CA THR A 95 -4.72 7.22 -2.95
C THR A 95 -4.81 6.69 -4.38
N ILE A 96 -4.29 5.49 -4.62
CA ILE A 96 -4.41 4.80 -5.90
C ILE A 96 -5.56 3.80 -5.79
N LEU A 97 -6.58 3.96 -6.62
CA LEU A 97 -7.76 3.11 -6.64
C LEU A 97 -7.84 2.41 -7.98
N SER A 98 -7.63 1.10 -7.99
CA SER A 98 -7.94 0.32 -9.19
C SER A 98 -9.41 0.49 -9.59
N PRO A 99 -9.70 0.73 -10.88
CA PRO A 99 -11.07 0.65 -11.40
C PRO A 99 -11.75 -0.73 -11.26
N LEU A 100 -10.99 -1.80 -10.97
CA LEU A 100 -11.50 -3.14 -10.69
C LEU A 100 -11.73 -3.41 -9.20
N ALA A 101 -11.36 -2.46 -8.33
CA ALA A 101 -11.65 -2.54 -6.90
C ALA A 101 -13.03 -1.97 -6.61
N TYR A 102 -13.67 -2.48 -5.56
CA TYR A 102 -14.87 -1.88 -4.98
C TYR A 102 -14.48 -1.13 -3.71
N LEU A 103 -14.79 0.17 -3.67
CA LEU A 103 -14.69 1.00 -2.47
C LEU A 103 -16.08 1.56 -2.16
N SER A 104 -16.65 1.17 -1.03
CA SER A 104 -17.92 1.72 -0.57
C SER A 104 -17.82 3.24 -0.41
N LYS A 105 -18.87 3.96 -0.82
CA LYS A 105 -18.98 5.43 -0.60
C LYS A 105 -18.99 5.84 0.88
N TYR A 106 -19.19 4.88 1.78
CA TYR A 106 -19.16 5.08 3.23
C TYR A 106 -17.84 4.64 3.87
N ALA A 107 -16.89 4.12 3.09
CA ALA A 107 -15.56 3.77 3.56
C ALA A 107 -14.60 4.97 3.41
N LYS A 108 -13.49 4.92 4.15
CA LYS A 108 -12.43 5.94 4.11
C LYS A 108 -11.08 5.30 3.85
N VAL A 109 -10.26 5.94 3.02
CA VAL A 109 -8.92 5.47 2.68
C VAL A 109 -7.94 6.64 2.82
N GLY A 110 -6.85 6.41 3.56
CA GLY A 110 -5.80 7.39 3.76
C GLY A 110 -4.95 7.65 2.51
N GLU A 111 -4.23 8.77 2.54
CA GLU A 111 -3.29 9.14 1.50
C GLU A 111 -2.14 8.12 1.35
N GLY A 112 -1.56 8.00 0.16
CA GLY A 112 -0.50 7.04 -0.14
C GLY A 112 -0.90 5.56 -0.08
N THR A 113 -2.17 5.25 0.17
CA THR A 113 -2.68 3.87 0.16
C THR A 113 -3.06 3.44 -1.25
N ILE A 114 -2.83 2.17 -1.57
CA ILE A 114 -3.25 1.54 -2.84
C ILE A 114 -4.28 0.44 -2.60
N LEU A 115 -5.37 0.49 -3.36
CA LEU A 115 -6.35 -0.59 -3.49
C LEU A 115 -6.12 -1.29 -4.84
N MET A 116 -5.52 -2.48 -4.78
CA MET A 116 -5.17 -3.27 -5.96
C MET A 116 -6.41 -3.92 -6.59
N HIS A 117 -6.23 -4.51 -7.77
CA HIS A 117 -7.30 -5.17 -8.53
C HIS A 117 -8.16 -6.12 -7.69
N TYR A 118 -9.48 -6.02 -7.85
CA TYR A 118 -10.47 -6.86 -7.18
C TYR A 118 -10.45 -6.80 -5.65
N SER A 119 -9.77 -5.82 -5.05
CA SER A 119 -9.95 -5.55 -3.62
C SER A 119 -11.34 -4.98 -3.36
N ILE A 120 -11.96 -5.39 -2.25
CA ILE A 120 -13.30 -5.00 -1.85
C ILE A 120 -13.20 -4.39 -0.45
N VAL A 121 -13.60 -3.14 -0.32
CA VAL A 121 -13.65 -2.40 0.95
C VAL A 121 -15.09 -1.97 1.21
N ASN A 122 -15.75 -2.66 2.15
CA ASN A 122 -17.17 -2.52 2.43
C ASN A 122 -17.49 -1.32 3.34
N SER A 123 -18.79 -1.08 3.54
CA SER A 123 -19.34 0.08 4.23
C SER A 123 -18.78 0.27 5.64
N GLY A 124 -18.49 1.52 6.03
CA GLY A 124 -18.00 1.83 7.38
C GLY A 124 -16.53 1.47 7.63
N ALA A 125 -15.86 0.77 6.71
CA ALA A 125 -14.45 0.44 6.86
C ALA A 125 -13.56 1.69 6.73
N SER A 126 -12.47 1.74 7.49
CA SER A 126 -11.45 2.78 7.41
C SER A 126 -10.05 2.17 7.25
N ILE A 127 -9.28 2.69 6.30
CA ILE A 127 -7.90 2.29 6.06
C ILE A 127 -6.99 3.50 6.25
N GLY A 128 -5.93 3.33 7.04
CA GLY A 128 -4.92 4.35 7.30
C GLY A 128 -4.08 4.72 6.08
N VAL A 129 -3.06 5.54 6.31
CA VAL A 129 -2.17 6.05 5.26
C VAL A 129 -1.14 5.02 4.86
N ASN A 130 -0.64 5.11 3.63
CA ASN A 130 0.51 4.34 3.14
C ASN A 130 0.38 2.82 3.34
N SER A 131 -0.86 2.33 3.28
CA SER A 131 -1.20 0.94 3.42
C SER A 131 -1.34 0.29 2.05
N ILE A 132 -1.13 -1.02 1.99
CA ILE A 132 -1.29 -1.82 0.76
C ILE A 132 -2.44 -2.77 0.98
N ILE A 133 -3.54 -2.57 0.25
CA ILE A 133 -4.64 -3.51 0.15
C ILE A 133 -4.47 -4.25 -1.16
N ASN A 134 -3.88 -5.45 -1.06
CA ASN A 134 -3.38 -6.17 -2.21
C ASN A 134 -4.51 -6.84 -3.01
N THR A 135 -4.15 -7.45 -4.15
CA THR A 135 -5.09 -8.04 -5.09
C THR A 135 -6.05 -9.02 -4.41
N LYS A 136 -7.34 -8.90 -4.70
CA LYS A 136 -8.43 -9.75 -4.16
C LYS A 136 -8.59 -9.73 -2.64
N VAL A 137 -8.07 -8.73 -1.92
CA VAL A 137 -8.35 -8.58 -0.49
C VAL A 137 -9.82 -8.22 -0.25
N LEU A 138 -10.45 -8.86 0.73
CA LEU A 138 -11.77 -8.49 1.23
C LEU A 138 -11.63 -7.86 2.61
N ILE A 139 -12.09 -6.62 2.74
CA ILE A 139 -12.26 -5.91 4.00
C ILE A 139 -13.75 -5.67 4.20
N GLU A 140 -14.34 -6.42 5.13
CA GLU A 140 -15.75 -6.31 5.44
C GLU A 140 -16.12 -5.02 6.18
N HIS A 141 -17.41 -4.83 6.36
CA HIS A 141 -17.96 -3.65 7.00
C HIS A 141 -17.33 -3.37 8.39
N ASP A 142 -17.23 -2.08 8.73
CA ASP A 142 -16.75 -1.58 10.02
C ASP A 142 -15.33 -2.01 10.43
N CYS A 143 -14.54 -2.54 9.50
CA CYS A 143 -13.13 -2.84 9.75
C CYS A 143 -12.30 -1.56 9.90
N SER A 144 -11.32 -1.58 10.81
CA SER A 144 -10.37 -0.47 10.99
C SER A 144 -8.95 -0.97 10.76
N ILE A 145 -8.33 -0.52 9.66
CA ILE A 145 -6.96 -0.84 9.30
C ILE A 145 -6.06 0.37 9.59
N GLY A 146 -5.00 0.14 10.36
CA GLY A 146 -4.02 1.15 10.73
C GLY A 146 -3.17 1.66 9.56
N ASN A 147 -2.21 2.50 9.91
CA ASN A 147 -1.25 3.12 9.00
C ASN A 147 -0.13 2.14 8.64
N HIS A 148 0.41 2.26 7.42
CA HIS A 148 1.55 1.47 6.95
C HIS A 148 1.33 -0.05 6.96
N CYS A 149 0.09 -0.51 6.97
CA CYS A 149 -0.25 -1.93 6.97
C CYS A 149 -0.07 -2.53 5.57
N HIS A 150 0.14 -3.84 5.51
CA HIS A 150 0.05 -4.57 4.24
C HIS A 150 -0.85 -5.79 4.43
N VAL A 151 -2.04 -5.72 3.83
CA VAL A 151 -2.95 -6.85 3.71
C VAL A 151 -2.68 -7.51 2.37
N ALA A 152 -2.00 -8.67 2.40
CA ALA A 152 -1.52 -9.35 1.21
C ALA A 152 -2.64 -10.09 0.47
N THR A 153 -2.29 -10.65 -0.69
CA THR A 153 -3.26 -11.09 -1.69
C THR A 153 -4.30 -12.08 -1.16
N ALA A 154 -5.56 -11.90 -1.56
CA ALA A 154 -6.68 -12.78 -1.23
C ALA A 154 -6.93 -12.99 0.28
N SER A 155 -6.45 -12.10 1.15
CA SER A 155 -6.78 -12.16 2.58
C SER A 155 -8.17 -11.59 2.85
N ILE A 156 -8.86 -12.16 3.84
CA ILE A 156 -10.23 -11.84 4.22
C ILE A 156 -10.25 -11.35 5.67
N LEU A 157 -10.68 -10.10 5.86
CA LEU A 157 -10.94 -9.49 7.16
C LEU A 157 -12.45 -9.36 7.31
N ASN A 158 -13.05 -10.19 8.18
CA ASN A 158 -14.50 -10.17 8.42
C ASN A 158 -14.93 -8.93 9.25
N GLY A 159 -16.25 -8.72 9.36
CA GLY A 159 -16.82 -7.49 9.91
C GLY A 159 -16.22 -7.05 11.25
N GLY A 160 -15.92 -5.76 11.37
CA GLY A 160 -15.42 -5.17 12.62
C GLY A 160 -13.98 -5.55 13.02
N VAL A 161 -13.20 -6.20 12.14
CA VAL A 161 -11.79 -6.49 12.41
C VAL A 161 -10.99 -5.20 12.57
N ARG A 162 -10.08 -5.19 13.56
CA ARG A 162 -9.18 -4.07 13.83
C ARG A 162 -7.74 -4.50 13.64
N LEU A 163 -7.02 -3.89 12.71
CA LEU A 163 -5.61 -4.16 12.44
C LEU A 163 -4.77 -2.95 12.85
N GLY A 164 -3.88 -3.11 13.82
CA GLY A 164 -2.98 -2.05 14.28
C GLY A 164 -1.93 -1.67 13.23
N ASP A 165 -1.34 -0.49 13.43
CA ASP A 165 -0.35 0.11 12.52
C ASP A 165 0.81 -0.85 12.21
N GLU A 166 1.37 -0.73 11.01
CA GLU A 166 2.59 -1.43 10.57
C GLU A 166 2.47 -2.97 10.53
N SER A 167 1.26 -3.51 10.70
CA SER A 167 1.02 -4.94 10.69
C SER A 167 0.94 -5.52 9.28
N PHE A 168 1.43 -6.74 9.13
CA PHE A 168 1.42 -7.52 7.89
C PHE A 168 0.48 -8.71 8.02
N ILE A 169 -0.46 -8.83 7.08
CA ILE A 169 -1.36 -9.98 6.95
C ILE A 169 -0.99 -10.74 5.68
N GLY A 170 -0.39 -11.91 5.83
CA GLY A 170 0.05 -12.75 4.73
C GLY A 170 -1.10 -13.28 3.87
N SER A 171 -0.79 -13.63 2.63
CA SER A 171 -1.79 -13.97 1.60
C SER A 171 -2.72 -15.11 2.00
N GLY A 172 -3.98 -15.03 1.62
CA GLY A 172 -4.99 -16.05 1.89
C GLY A 172 -5.33 -16.22 3.38
N THR A 173 -4.93 -15.27 4.23
CA THR A 173 -5.28 -15.28 5.65
C THR A 173 -6.74 -14.91 5.85
N ILE A 174 -7.43 -15.59 6.76
CA ILE A 174 -8.81 -15.30 7.13
C ILE A 174 -8.84 -14.89 8.61
N ILE A 175 -9.41 -13.72 8.89
CA ILE A 175 -9.54 -13.17 10.25
C ILE A 175 -11.01 -13.12 10.61
N ARG A 176 -11.39 -13.75 11.73
CA ARG A 176 -12.77 -13.79 12.25
C ARG A 176 -13.27 -12.39 12.61
N GLU A 177 -14.57 -12.17 12.50
CA GLU A 177 -15.24 -10.93 12.86
C GLU A 177 -14.88 -10.45 14.28
N GLY A 178 -14.76 -9.13 14.44
CA GLY A 178 -14.46 -8.47 15.71
C GLY A 178 -13.06 -8.71 16.28
N VAL A 179 -12.20 -9.50 15.61
CA VAL A 179 -10.83 -9.74 16.08
C VAL A 179 -9.99 -8.47 16.02
N HIS A 180 -9.23 -8.23 17.09
CA HIS A 180 -8.21 -7.20 17.16
C HIS A 180 -6.81 -7.79 17.00
N ILE A 181 -6.10 -7.32 15.98
CA ILE A 181 -4.68 -7.58 15.77
C ILE A 181 -3.93 -6.30 16.14
N GLY A 182 -2.97 -6.41 17.05
CA GLY A 182 -2.13 -5.30 17.49
C GLY A 182 -1.28 -4.68 16.38
N LYS A 183 -0.43 -3.73 16.77
CA LYS A 183 0.51 -3.06 15.85
C LYS A 183 1.75 -3.92 15.61
N LYS A 184 2.40 -3.74 14.46
CA LYS A 184 3.65 -4.41 14.08
C LYS A 184 3.59 -5.93 14.17
N CYS A 185 2.40 -6.50 14.00
CA CYS A 185 2.21 -7.95 13.96
C CYS A 185 2.60 -8.50 12.58
N LEU A 186 3.03 -9.75 12.55
CA LEU A 186 3.25 -10.50 11.32
C LEU A 186 2.38 -11.75 11.37
N VAL A 187 1.35 -11.79 10.51
CA VAL A 187 0.54 -12.98 10.29
C VAL A 187 0.98 -13.63 9.00
N GLY A 188 1.37 -14.90 9.05
CA GLY A 188 1.84 -15.69 7.92
C GLY A 188 0.71 -16.02 6.95
N MET A 189 1.07 -16.42 5.74
CA MET A 189 0.10 -16.81 4.71
C MET A 189 -0.77 -18.00 5.13
N GLY A 190 -2.02 -18.02 4.64
CA GLY A 190 -2.98 -19.09 4.89
C GLY A 190 -3.45 -19.21 6.34
N SER A 191 -3.15 -18.22 7.20
CA SER A 191 -3.50 -18.29 8.61
C SER A 191 -5.01 -18.17 8.83
N LYS A 192 -5.51 -18.81 9.89
CA LYS A 192 -6.87 -18.60 10.40
C LYS A 192 -6.78 -17.93 11.77
N ILE A 193 -7.10 -16.65 11.84
CA ILE A 193 -7.02 -15.89 13.09
C ILE A 193 -8.39 -15.86 13.74
N LEU A 194 -8.52 -16.59 14.84
CA LEU A 194 -9.78 -16.77 15.58
C LEU A 194 -9.81 -15.98 16.89
N LYS A 195 -8.70 -15.38 17.30
CA LYS A 195 -8.56 -14.67 18.58
C LYS A 195 -7.70 -13.43 18.39
N ASN A 196 -7.82 -12.50 19.33
CA ASN A 196 -7.00 -11.30 19.34
C ASN A 196 -5.51 -11.65 19.41
N ILE A 197 -4.70 -10.81 18.79
CA ILE A 197 -3.24 -10.92 18.72
C ILE A 197 -2.66 -9.64 19.34
N SER A 198 -1.72 -9.77 20.26
CA SER A 198 -1.08 -8.62 20.91
C SER A 198 -0.07 -7.95 19.97
N ASP A 199 0.29 -6.70 20.28
CA ASP A 199 1.33 -5.96 19.57
C ASP A 199 2.61 -6.78 19.38
N HIS A 200 3.26 -6.64 18.22
CA HIS A 200 4.55 -7.24 17.86
C HIS A 200 4.58 -8.78 17.71
N GLU A 201 3.45 -9.46 17.89
CA GLU A 201 3.41 -10.92 17.74
C GLU A 201 3.62 -11.38 16.28
N LYS A 202 4.24 -12.55 16.14
CA LYS A 202 4.45 -13.23 14.86
C LYS A 202 3.73 -14.57 14.87
N ILE A 203 2.69 -14.69 14.06
CA ILE A 203 1.93 -15.93 13.86
C ILE A 203 2.33 -16.47 12.50
N ILE A 204 3.23 -17.44 12.46
CA ILE A 204 3.71 -18.05 11.21
C ILE A 204 3.38 -19.54 11.29
N SER A 205 2.61 -20.02 10.31
CA SER A 205 2.36 -21.46 10.10
C SER A 205 3.70 -22.18 9.86
N LYS A 206 3.94 -23.30 10.54
CA LYS A 206 4.97 -24.26 10.13
C LYS A 206 4.49 -25.04 8.91
#